data_AF-A0A924JM09-F1
#
_entry.id   AF-A0A924JM09-F1
#
_cell.length_a   1.000
_cell.length_b   1.000
_cell.length_c   1.000
_cell.angle_alpha   90.00
_cell.angle_beta   90.00
_cell.angle_gamma   90.00
#
_symmetry.space_group_name_H-M   'P 1'
#
loop_
_entity.id
_entity.type
_entity.pdbx_description
1 polymer ?
#
loop_
_entity_poly.entity_id
_entity_poly.type
_entity_poly.pdbx_seq_one_letter_code
_entity_poly.pdbx_strand_id
1 'polypeptide(L)' 'MKSFIFVGVTLGGILGGWLGSMLDHGNGFGIWSIFLSTVGSFAGIWAGYKAARNYLG' A
#
# COMPACT_ATOMS: atom_id res chain seq x y z
N MET A 1 -8.23 15.88 0.11
CA MET A 1 -7.71 15.12 1.28
C MET A 1 -7.97 13.62 1.15
N LYS A 2 -9.23 13.18 1.04
CA LYS A 2 -9.59 11.74 0.94
C LYS A 2 -8.98 11.03 -0.28
N SER A 3 -8.90 11.71 -1.43
CA SER A 3 -8.32 11.18 -2.67
C SER A 3 -6.85 10.76 -2.52
N PHE A 4 -6.02 11.56 -1.85
CA PHE A 4 -4.61 11.24 -1.62
C PHE A 4 -4.42 10.02 -0.71
N ILE A 5 -5.31 9.84 0.26
CA ILE A 5 -5.30 8.65 1.12
C ILE A 5 -5.69 7.40 0.31
N PHE A 6 -6.72 7.50 -0.54
CA PHE A 6 -7.10 6.40 -1.43
C PHE A 6 -5.97 6.03 -2.40
N VAL A 7 -5.32 7.01 -3.03
CA VAL A 7 -4.16 6.77 -3.90
C VAL A 7 -3.03 6.10 -3.11
N GLY A 8 -2.76 6.57 -1.89
CA GLY A 8 -1.78 5.97 -1.00
C GLY A 8 -2.09 4.51 -0.67
N VAL A 9 -3.32 4.20 -0.23
CA VAL A 9 -3.80 2.83 0.03
C VAL A 9 -3.57 1.94 -1.18
N THR A 10 -4.04 2.37 -2.36
CA THR A 10 -4.01 1.55 -3.55
C THR A 10 -2.58 1.27 -4.00
N LEU A 11 -1.71 2.29 -4.04
CA LEU A 11 -0.31 2.12 -4.40
C LEU A 11 0.44 1.28 -3.37
N GLY A 12 0.22 1.54 -2.08
CA GLY A 12 0.83 0.80 -0.99
C GLY A 12 0.43 -0.67 -1.01
N GLY A 13 -0.84 -0.98 -1.23
CA GLY A 13 -1.35 -2.35 -1.32
C GLY A 13 -0.84 -3.09 -2.56
N ILE A 14 -0.80 -2.43 -3.72
CA ILE A 14 -0.26 -3.04 -4.94
C ILE A 14 1.24 -3.33 -4.79
N LEU A 15 2.03 -2.38 -4.30
CA LEU A 15 3.47 -2.57 -4.08
C LEU A 15 3.74 -3.63 -3.01
N GLY A 16 2.97 -3.62 -1.93
CA GLY A 16 3.06 -4.62 -0.88
C GLY A 16 2.70 -6.02 -1.37
N GLY A 17 1.60 -6.16 -2.11
CA GLY A 17 1.19 -7.43 -2.71
C GLY A 17 2.21 -7.94 -3.74
N TRP A 18 2.75 -7.05 -4.57
CA TRP A 18 3.80 -7.42 -5.52
C TRP A 18 5.07 -7.90 -4.82
N LEU A 19 5.55 -7.19 -3.80
CA LEU A 19 6.68 -7.63 -2.98
C LEU A 19 6.42 -8.97 -2.29
N GLY A 20 5.22 -9.16 -1.75
CA GLY A 20 4.85 -10.42 -1.13
C GLY A 20 4.76 -11.57 -2.12
N SER A 21 4.34 -11.30 -3.36
CA SER A 21 4.31 -12.31 -4.41
C SER A 21 5.70 -12.80 -4.76
N MET A 22 6.72 -11.94 -4.67
CA MET A 22 8.12 -12.35 -4.85
C MET A 22 8.60 -13.30 -3.76
N LEU A 23 8.14 -13.10 -2.51
CA LEU A 23 8.47 -13.98 -1.38
C LEU A 23 7.70 -15.31 -1.43
N ASP A 24 6.52 -15.31 -2.03
CA ASP A 24 5.69 -16.50 -2.26
C ASP A 24 5.96 -17.17 -3.63
N HIS A 25 7.16 -17.03 -4.19
CA HIS A 25 7.56 -17.66 -5.46
C HIS A 25 6.64 -17.35 -6.67
N GLY A 26 6.09 -16.15 -6.72
CA GLY A 26 5.17 -15.68 -7.75
C GLY A 26 3.68 -15.87 -7.42
N ASN A 27 3.33 -16.36 -6.23
CA ASN A 27 1.93 -16.49 -5.83
C ASN A 27 1.34 -15.14 -5.36
N GLY A 28 0.55 -14.52 -6.23
CA GLY A 28 -0.15 -13.25 -5.95
C GLY A 28 -1.21 -13.33 -4.84
N PHE A 29 -1.62 -14.53 -4.43
CA PHE A 29 -2.53 -14.76 -3.30
C PHE A 29 -1.88 -15.52 -2.15
N GLY A 30 -0.55 -15.59 -2.14
CA GLY A 30 0.17 -16.19 -1.03
C GLY A 30 0.06 -15.37 0.25
N ILE A 31 0.47 -15.98 1.36
CA ILE A 31 0.37 -15.40 2.70
C ILE A 31 1.19 -14.10 2.78
N TRP A 32 2.37 -14.07 2.16
CA TRP A 32 3.21 -12.87 2.12
C TRP A 32 2.61 -11.80 1.23
N SER A 33 2.01 -12.14 0.08
CA SER A 33 1.25 -11.19 -0.75
C SER A 33 0.15 -10.50 0.05
N ILE A 34 -0.67 -11.25 0.77
CA ILE A 34 -1.78 -10.70 1.54
C ILE A 34 -1.26 -9.86 2.72
N PHE A 35 -0.26 -10.38 3.44
CA PHE A 35 0.33 -9.70 4.58
C PHE A 35 0.98 -8.37 4.16
N LEU A 36 1.86 -8.40 3.16
CA LEU A 36 2.56 -7.21 2.70
C LEU A 36 1.64 -6.24 1.96
N SER A 37 0.60 -6.70 1.27
CA SER A 37 -0.43 -5.82 0.71
C SER A 37 -1.18 -5.08 1.82
N THR A 38 -1.50 -5.75 2.93
CA THR A 38 -2.13 -5.11 4.09
C THR A 38 -1.19 -4.08 4.72
N VAL A 39 0.05 -4.46 5.04
CA VAL A 39 1.07 -3.57 5.62
C VAL A 39 1.37 -2.39 4.70
N GLY A 40 1.53 -2.65 3.40
CA GLY A 40 1.76 -1.66 2.37
C GLY A 40 0.60 -0.68 2.25
N SER A 41 -0.65 -1.16 2.34
CA SER A 41 -1.84 -0.30 2.37
C SER A 41 -1.83 0.65 3.56
N PHE A 42 -1.46 0.18 4.76
CA PHE A 42 -1.31 1.04 5.94
C PHE A 42 -0.20 2.08 5.79
N ALA A 43 0.97 1.68 5.27
CA ALA A 43 2.06 2.60 4.97
C ALA A 43 1.62 3.63 3.91
N GLY A 44 0.85 3.19 2.93
CA GLY A 44 0.22 4.01 1.90
C GLY A 44 -0.76 5.05 2.45
N ILE A 45 -1.62 4.67 3.41
CA ILE A 45 -2.51 5.61 4.12
C ILE A 45 -1.68 6.70 4.80
N TRP A 46 -0.61 6.32 5.50
CA TRP A 46 0.24 7.26 6.21
C TRP A 46 0.97 8.22 5.26
N ALA A 47 1.50 7.70 4.15
CA ALA A 47 2.11 8.51 3.10
C ALA A 47 1.10 9.45 2.44
N GLY A 48 -0.09 8.95 2.10
CA GLY A 48 -1.20 9.73 1.55
C GLY A 48 -1.71 10.81 2.51
N TYR A 49 -1.74 10.53 3.81
CA TYR A 49 -2.08 11.49 4.85
C TYR A 49 -1.04 12.60 4.98
N LYS A 50 0.26 12.25 5.00
CA LYS A 50 1.35 13.25 4.99
C LYS A 50 1.32 14.11 3.73
N ALA A 51 1.15 13.50 2.56
CA ALA A 51 1.03 14.22 1.30
C ALA A 51 -0.17 15.16 1.30
N ALA A 52 -1.35 14.68 1.71
CA ALA A 52 -2.55 15.51 1.83
C ALA A 52 -2.34 16.71 2.77
N ARG A 53 -1.67 16.51 3.91
CA ARG A 53 -1.40 17.58 4.88
C ARG A 53 -0.42 18.63 4.36
N ASN A 54 0.57 18.23 3.56
CA ASN A 54 1.56 19.16 2.99
C ASN A 54 1.08 19.89 1.74
N TYR A 55 0.18 19.30 0.94
CA TYR A 55 -0.34 19.89 -0.31
C TYR A 55 -1.65 20.66 -0.14
N LEU A 56 -2.40 20.43 0.95
CA LEU A 56 -3.68 21.11 1.24
C LEU A 56 -3.64 21.92 2.55
N GLY A 57 -2.46 22.04 3.16
CA GLY A 57 -2.22 22.82 4.37
C GLY A 57 -1.67 24.20 4.06
#